data_AF-J2K6Z5-F1
#
_entry.id   AF-J2K6Z5-F1
#
_cell.length_a   1.000
_cell.length_b   1.000
_cell.length_c   1.000
_cell.angle_alpha   90.00
_cell.angle_beta   90.00
_cell.angle_gamma   90.00
#
_symmetry.space_group_name_H-M   'P 1'
#
loop_
_entity.id
_entity.type
_entity.pdbx_description
1 polymer ?
#
loop_
_entity_poly.entity_id
_entity_poly.type
_entity_poly.pdbx_seq_one_letter_code
_entity_poly.pdbx_strand_id
1 'polypeptide(L)'
;MSNSSPDEHAPPTEASSAEEAPSAEEAAETQAALIDIATSVALLPQTPPAEGEEERPEGTIALPVIEQEGNRYVPVFTTEDALLAAGGDPDAALCLPVVELAANWPADDLWMAVNPSTEEGLVLPADLVRALPAFSRGNGQAEEPGPEPG
;
A
#
# COMPACT_ATOMS: atom_id res chain seq x y z
N MET A 1 61.45 -3.41 -0.95
CA MET A 1 60.22 -2.86 -0.35
C MET A 1 59.90 -1.58 -1.11
N SER A 2 58.88 -1.61 -1.96
CA SER A 2 58.38 -0.43 -2.69
C SER A 2 57.06 -0.01 -2.04
N ASN A 3 56.93 1.27 -1.74
CA ASN A 3 55.77 1.88 -1.12
C ASN A 3 55.23 3.01 -2.02
N SER A 4 53.89 3.14 -2.07
CA SER A 4 53.07 4.24 -2.63
C SER A 4 52.88 4.22 -4.17
N SER A 5 51.65 4.24 -4.73
CA SER A 5 50.36 4.75 -4.25
C SER A 5 49.18 4.00 -4.92
N PRO A 6 48.01 3.87 -4.27
CA PRO A 6 46.72 3.78 -4.95
C PRO A 6 46.02 5.14 -4.84
N ASP A 7 46.02 5.93 -5.91
CA ASP A 7 45.18 7.12 -6.03
C ASP A 7 44.17 6.84 -7.15
N GLU A 8 43.19 5.99 -6.85
CA GLU A 8 42.05 5.68 -7.72
C GLU A 8 40.77 5.51 -6.90
N HIS A 9 40.68 6.27 -5.79
CA HIS A 9 39.46 6.42 -5.02
C HIS A 9 39.04 7.89 -4.99
N ALA A 10 38.57 8.36 -6.15
CA ALA A 10 37.73 9.54 -6.20
C ALA A 10 36.75 9.40 -7.39
N PRO A 11 35.57 8.78 -7.22
CA PRO A 11 34.42 9.37 -7.86
C PRO A 11 34.25 10.78 -7.27
N PRO A 12 34.02 11.80 -8.12
CA PRO A 12 33.86 13.16 -7.65
C PRO A 12 32.62 13.22 -6.75
N THR A 13 32.73 14.07 -5.74
CA THR A 13 31.60 14.73 -5.10
C THR A 13 30.58 15.17 -6.16
N GLU A 14 29.37 14.62 -6.12
CA GLU A 14 28.17 15.40 -6.35
C GLU A 14 27.46 15.55 -5.01
N ALA A 15 27.78 16.64 -4.34
CA ALA A 15 26.82 17.29 -3.49
C ALA A 15 25.74 17.84 -4.42
N SER A 16 24.55 17.25 -4.40
CA SER A 16 23.31 17.93 -4.78
C SER A 16 22.15 17.15 -4.22
N SER A 17 21.29 17.88 -3.51
CA SER A 17 19.90 17.54 -3.29
C SER A 17 19.26 17.26 -4.65
N ALA A 18 19.26 15.99 -5.05
CA ALA A 18 18.50 15.49 -6.17
C ALA A 18 17.43 14.62 -5.53
N GLU A 19 16.19 15.07 -5.67
CA GLU A 19 15.00 14.25 -5.51
C GLU A 19 15.28 12.91 -6.23
N GLU A 20 15.59 11.87 -5.44
CA GLU A 20 15.98 10.56 -5.93
C GLU A 20 14.76 9.98 -6.65
N ALA A 21 14.68 10.19 -7.96
CA ALA A 21 13.72 9.45 -8.76
C ALA A 21 14.05 7.96 -8.54
N PRO A 22 13.06 7.15 -8.12
CA PRO A 22 13.29 5.74 -7.82
C PRO A 22 13.98 5.10 -9.03
N SER A 23 15.03 4.31 -8.77
CA SER A 23 15.70 3.56 -9.84
C SER A 23 14.67 2.71 -10.58
N ALA A 24 14.91 2.41 -11.86
CA ALA A 24 13.95 1.62 -12.65
C ALA A 24 13.59 0.27 -11.99
N GLU A 25 14.52 -0.31 -11.24
CA GLU A 25 14.33 -1.53 -10.45
C GLU A 25 13.40 -1.28 -9.24
N GLU A 26 13.66 -0.24 -8.45
CA GLU A 26 12.84 0.17 -7.31
C GLU A 26 11.40 0.56 -7.73
N ALA A 27 11.25 1.20 -8.89
CA ALA A 27 9.95 1.53 -9.46
C ALA A 27 9.18 0.27 -9.88
N ALA A 28 9.88 -0.75 -10.40
CA ALA A 28 9.28 -2.04 -10.74
C ALA A 28 8.90 -2.83 -9.48
N GLU A 29 9.73 -2.84 -8.44
CA GLU A 29 9.42 -3.43 -7.14
C GLU A 29 8.22 -2.73 -6.48
N THR A 30 8.20 -1.40 -6.46
CA THR A 30 7.07 -0.61 -5.96
C THR A 30 5.79 -0.94 -6.73
N GLN A 31 5.87 -1.04 -8.07
CA GLN A 31 4.72 -1.42 -8.88
C GLN A 31 4.26 -2.85 -8.58
N ALA A 32 5.17 -3.81 -8.41
CA ALA A 32 4.85 -5.17 -8.03
C ALA A 32 4.16 -5.23 -6.66
N ALA A 33 4.65 -4.47 -5.67
CA ALA A 33 4.03 -4.35 -4.36
C ALA A 33 2.62 -3.74 -4.46
N LEU A 34 2.41 -2.70 -5.27
CA LEU A 34 1.09 -2.12 -5.50
C LEU A 34 0.12 -3.10 -6.16
N ILE A 35 0.58 -3.91 -7.12
CA ILE A 35 -0.23 -4.95 -7.77
C ILE A 35 -0.60 -6.03 -6.75
N ASP A 36 0.37 -6.51 -5.97
CA ASP A 36 0.14 -7.50 -4.91
C ASP A 36 -0.91 -6.99 -3.92
N ILE A 37 -0.74 -5.76 -3.41
CA ILE A 37 -1.70 -5.07 -2.53
C ILE A 37 -3.07 -4.98 -3.21
N ALA A 38 -3.15 -4.55 -4.48
CA ALA A 38 -4.41 -4.43 -5.19
C ALA A 38 -5.13 -5.79 -5.36
N THR A 39 -4.39 -6.87 -5.60
CA THR A 39 -4.96 -8.24 -5.72
C THR A 39 -5.21 -8.92 -4.37
N SER A 40 -4.68 -8.36 -3.30
CA SER A 40 -4.85 -8.86 -1.94
C SER A 40 -6.20 -8.48 -1.33
N VAL A 41 -6.53 -9.18 -0.24
CA VAL A 41 -7.72 -8.92 0.57
C VAL A 41 -7.33 -7.98 1.72
N ALA A 42 -8.13 -6.94 1.90
CA ALA A 42 -8.10 -6.02 3.02
C ALA A 42 -8.94 -6.56 4.18
N LEU A 43 -8.33 -6.60 5.36
CA LEU A 43 -8.95 -6.78 6.66
C LEU A 43 -9.00 -5.41 7.33
N LEU A 44 -10.21 -4.89 7.54
CA LEU A 44 -10.38 -3.62 8.25
C LEU A 44 -10.91 -3.88 9.66
N PRO A 45 -10.24 -3.36 10.71
CA PRO A 45 -10.78 -3.42 12.05
C PRO A 45 -12.08 -2.64 12.10
N GLN A 46 -13.21 -3.28 12.38
CA GLN A 46 -14.46 -2.54 12.55
C GLN A 46 -14.44 -1.83 13.90
N THR A 47 -14.36 -0.50 13.88
CA THR A 47 -14.64 0.29 15.07
C THR A 47 -16.15 0.49 15.15
N PRO A 48 -16.81 0.22 16.29
CA PRO A 48 -18.21 0.55 16.43
C PRO A 48 -18.40 2.04 16.11
N PRO A 49 -19.44 2.43 15.35
CA PRO A 49 -19.70 3.83 15.08
C PRO A 49 -19.82 4.57 16.42
N ALA A 50 -19.16 5.73 16.53
CA ALA A 50 -19.30 6.58 17.69
C ALA A 50 -20.80 6.93 17.88
N GLU A 51 -21.28 6.84 19.12
CA GLU A 51 -22.69 7.08 19.47
C GLU A 51 -23.12 8.47 18.97
N GLY A 52 -23.89 8.52 17.86
CA GLY A 52 -24.35 9.77 17.24
C GLY A 52 -24.15 9.88 15.72
N GLU A 53 -23.41 8.96 15.09
CA GLU A 53 -23.32 8.90 13.63
C GLU A 53 -24.60 8.28 13.06
N GLU A 54 -25.30 9.01 12.19
CA GLU A 54 -26.55 8.60 11.53
C GLU A 54 -26.40 7.19 10.92
N GLU A 55 -27.42 6.35 11.14
CA GLU A 55 -27.53 4.97 10.65
C GLU A 55 -27.12 4.92 9.17
N ARG A 56 -25.87 4.46 8.94
CA ARG A 56 -25.31 4.41 7.59
C ARG A 56 -26.18 3.48 6.75
N PRO A 57 -26.49 3.84 5.49
CA PRO A 57 -27.35 3.02 4.64
C PRO A 57 -26.79 1.60 4.56
N GLU A 58 -27.67 0.61 4.70
CA GLU A 58 -27.35 -0.81 4.60
C GLU A 58 -26.62 -1.07 3.27
N GLY A 59 -25.29 -1.21 3.33
CA GLY A 59 -24.41 -1.32 2.16
C GLY A 59 -23.22 -0.34 2.13
N THR A 60 -23.14 0.65 3.01
CA THR A 60 -21.97 1.52 3.14
C THR A 60 -20.95 0.93 4.10
N ILE A 61 -19.79 0.54 3.56
CA ILE A 61 -18.64 0.04 4.33
C ILE A 61 -18.16 1.14 5.29
N ALA A 62 -18.07 0.79 6.57
CA ALA A 62 -17.52 1.67 7.59
C ALA A 62 -16.00 1.62 7.57
N LEU A 63 -15.37 2.67 7.04
CA LEU A 63 -13.93 2.81 7.09
C LEU A 63 -13.50 3.24 8.50
N PRO A 64 -12.68 2.45 9.21
CA PRO A 64 -12.07 2.87 10.47
C PRO A 64 -11.06 3.98 10.16
N VAL A 65 -11.33 5.20 10.59
CA VAL A 65 -10.40 6.32 10.42
C VAL A 65 -9.69 6.56 11.75
N ILE A 66 -8.37 6.45 11.74
CA ILE A 66 -7.53 6.82 12.88
C ILE A 66 -6.91 8.19 12.57
N GLU A 67 -7.00 9.10 13.54
CA GLU A 67 -6.31 10.38 13.48
C GLU A 67 -4.99 10.26 14.27
N GLN A 68 -3.84 10.34 13.60
CA GLN A 68 -2.53 10.48 14.25
C GLN A 68 -1.86 11.74 13.79
N GLU A 69 -1.32 12.50 14.75
CA GLU A 69 -0.50 13.69 14.47
C GLU A 69 -1.19 14.73 13.57
N GLY A 70 -2.54 14.71 13.52
CA GLY A 70 -3.35 15.57 12.67
C GLY A 70 -3.67 15.00 11.28
N ASN A 71 -3.14 13.83 10.93
CA ASN A 71 -3.43 13.11 9.70
C ASN A 71 -4.43 11.98 9.93
N ARG A 72 -5.32 11.81 8.95
CA ARG A 72 -6.35 10.77 8.97
C ARG A 72 -5.93 9.62 8.07
N TYR A 73 -5.84 8.44 8.64
CA TYR A 73 -5.50 7.24 7.90
C TYR A 73 -6.41 6.08 8.29
N VAL A 74 -6.61 5.19 7.33
CA VAL A 74 -7.42 3.99 7.47
C VAL A 74 -6.46 2.81 7.54
N PRO A 75 -6.34 2.13 8.69
CA PRO A 75 -5.55 0.92 8.79
C PRO A 75 -6.23 -0.20 8.02
N VAL A 76 -5.46 -0.85 7.16
CA VAL A 76 -5.84 -2.01 6.37
C VAL A 76 -4.80 -3.08 6.64
N PHE A 77 -5.24 -4.30 6.90
CA PHE A 77 -4.35 -5.42 7.14
C PHE A 77 -4.53 -6.44 6.03
N THR A 78 -3.47 -7.11 5.60
CA THR A 78 -3.60 -8.22 4.65
C THR A 78 -3.60 -9.57 5.36
N THR A 79 -3.26 -9.59 6.65
CA THR A 79 -3.23 -10.79 7.50
C THR A 79 -3.92 -10.55 8.85
N GLU A 80 -4.49 -11.62 9.41
CA GLU A 80 -5.12 -11.60 10.75
C GLU A 80 -4.09 -11.30 11.85
N ASP A 81 -2.85 -11.77 11.69
CA ASP A 81 -1.75 -11.52 12.64
C ASP A 81 -1.40 -10.03 12.73
N ALA A 82 -1.29 -9.34 11.59
CA ALA A 82 -1.04 -7.90 11.56
C ALA A 82 -2.18 -7.10 12.17
N LEU A 83 -3.43 -7.53 11.95
CA LEU A 83 -4.61 -6.95 12.59
C LEU A 83 -4.57 -7.11 14.12
N LEU A 84 -4.28 -8.32 14.60
CA LEU A 84 -4.14 -8.62 16.03
C LEU A 84 -2.99 -7.83 16.68
N ALA A 85 -1.87 -7.68 15.97
CA ALA A 85 -0.73 -6.88 16.41
C ALA A 85 -1.08 -5.40 16.57
N ALA A 86 -2.02 -4.89 15.77
CA ALA A 86 -2.58 -3.55 15.92
C ALA A 86 -3.66 -3.42 17.01
N GLY A 87 -4.05 -4.53 17.66
CA GLY A 87 -5.12 -4.59 18.63
C GLY A 87 -6.54 -4.65 18.01
N GLY A 88 -6.63 -4.97 16.71
CA GLY A 88 -7.89 -5.24 16.05
C GLY A 88 -8.42 -6.64 16.34
N ASP A 89 -9.74 -6.81 16.22
CA ASP A 89 -10.40 -8.10 16.41
C ASP A 89 -10.72 -8.74 15.04
N PRO A 90 -10.18 -9.94 14.71
CA PRO A 90 -10.38 -10.58 13.41
C PRO A 90 -11.82 -11.08 13.21
N ASP A 91 -12.54 -11.40 14.27
CA ASP A 91 -13.94 -11.87 14.19
C ASP A 91 -14.88 -10.70 13.84
N ALA A 92 -14.56 -9.50 14.32
CA ALA A 92 -15.21 -8.26 13.93
C ALA A 92 -14.64 -7.61 12.67
N ALA A 93 -13.55 -8.13 12.08
CA ALA A 93 -12.91 -7.51 10.93
C ALA A 93 -13.72 -7.70 9.64
N LEU A 94 -13.73 -6.66 8.80
CA LEU A 94 -14.34 -6.74 7.49
C LEU A 94 -13.29 -7.20 6.47
N CYS A 95 -13.51 -8.36 5.87
CA CYS A 95 -12.67 -8.89 4.78
C CYS A 95 -13.27 -8.49 3.43
N LEU A 96 -12.54 -7.71 2.62
CA LEU A 96 -12.92 -7.41 1.24
C LEU A 96 -11.71 -7.19 0.34
N PRO A 97 -11.84 -7.35 -0.99
CA PRO A 97 -10.73 -7.08 -1.90
C PRO A 97 -10.25 -5.63 -1.78
N VAL A 98 -8.93 -5.40 -1.71
CA VAL A 98 -8.36 -4.04 -1.66
C VAL A 98 -8.81 -3.23 -2.87
N VAL A 99 -8.93 -3.85 -4.05
CA VAL A 99 -9.46 -3.20 -5.27
C VAL A 99 -10.88 -2.68 -5.12
N GLU A 100 -11.77 -3.42 -4.45
CA GLU A 100 -13.17 -3.01 -4.25
C GLU A 100 -13.24 -1.88 -3.23
N LEU A 101 -12.44 -1.99 -2.16
CA LEU A 101 -12.28 -0.94 -1.15
C LEU A 101 -11.79 0.36 -1.79
N ALA A 102 -10.74 0.27 -2.60
CA ALA A 102 -10.12 1.38 -3.31
C ALA A 102 -11.07 2.02 -4.35
N ALA A 103 -11.82 1.20 -5.08
CA ALA A 103 -12.79 1.68 -6.06
C ALA A 103 -13.96 2.44 -5.42
N ASN A 104 -14.38 2.04 -4.21
CA ASN A 104 -15.47 2.68 -3.47
C ASN A 104 -14.98 3.70 -2.43
N TRP A 105 -13.70 4.11 -2.49
CA TRP A 105 -13.10 4.97 -1.48
C TRP A 105 -13.79 6.35 -1.41
N PRO A 106 -14.46 6.70 -0.30
CA PRO A 106 -15.34 7.87 -0.22
C PRO A 106 -14.60 9.20 0.00
N ALA A 107 -13.30 9.18 0.31
CA ALA A 107 -12.58 10.39 0.72
C ALA A 107 -11.19 10.52 0.06
N ASP A 108 -10.95 11.67 -0.55
CA ASP A 108 -9.70 12.04 -1.23
C ASP A 108 -8.60 12.56 -0.30
N ASP A 109 -8.91 12.81 0.98
CA ASP A 109 -7.95 13.26 2.00
C ASP A 109 -7.58 12.16 3.01
N LEU A 110 -8.18 10.96 2.90
CA LEU A 110 -7.92 9.83 3.81
C LEU A 110 -6.82 8.92 3.26
N TRP A 111 -5.76 8.76 4.03
CA TRP A 111 -4.64 7.89 3.67
C TRP A 111 -4.98 6.45 4.05
N MET A 112 -4.35 5.47 3.41
CA MET A 112 -4.51 4.05 3.73
C MET A 112 -3.19 3.52 4.24
N ALA A 113 -3.17 2.97 5.45
CA ALA A 113 -2.00 2.34 6.03
C ALA A 113 -2.16 0.83 5.93
N VAL A 114 -1.43 0.19 5.02
CA VAL A 114 -1.39 -1.26 4.85
C VAL A 114 -0.39 -1.85 5.84
N ASN A 115 -0.84 -2.72 6.73
CA ASN A 115 -0.03 -3.38 7.76
C ASN A 115 0.91 -2.43 8.54
N PRO A 116 0.43 -1.31 9.09
CA PRO A 116 1.31 -0.35 9.79
C PRO A 116 2.03 -0.94 11.00
N SER A 117 1.56 -2.08 11.51
CA SER A 117 2.15 -2.81 12.63
C SER A 117 3.23 -3.81 12.23
N THR A 118 3.54 -3.95 10.94
CA THR A 118 4.59 -4.84 10.44
C THR A 118 5.76 -4.05 9.84
N GLU A 119 6.91 -4.71 9.66
CA GLU A 119 8.08 -4.13 9.00
C GLU A 119 7.81 -3.77 7.51
N GLU A 120 6.82 -4.42 6.90
CA GLU A 120 6.35 -4.16 5.53
C GLU A 120 5.20 -3.15 5.47
N GLY A 121 4.98 -2.42 6.57
CA GLY A 121 3.93 -1.42 6.65
C GLY A 121 4.10 -0.33 5.60
N LEU A 122 3.07 -0.15 4.76
CA LEU A 122 3.09 0.83 3.67
C LEU A 122 1.96 1.83 3.85
N VAL A 123 2.28 3.12 3.78
CA VAL A 123 1.27 4.18 3.82
C VAL A 123 1.05 4.71 2.41
N LEU A 124 -0.18 4.56 1.92
CA LEU A 124 -0.63 4.94 0.60
C LEU A 124 -1.51 6.19 0.71
N PRO A 125 -1.20 7.30 0.02
CA PRO A 125 -2.10 8.45 -0.05
C PRO A 125 -3.39 8.09 -0.81
N ALA A 126 -4.47 8.82 -0.56
CA ALA A 126 -5.79 8.55 -1.17
C ALA A 126 -5.76 8.49 -2.71
N ASP A 127 -4.89 9.30 -3.34
CA ASP A 127 -4.68 9.33 -4.79
C ASP A 127 -4.17 7.96 -5.30
N LEU A 128 -3.18 7.40 -4.62
CA LEU A 128 -2.60 6.10 -4.95
C LEU A 128 -3.56 4.96 -4.62
N VAL A 129 -4.35 5.07 -3.54
CA VAL A 129 -5.41 4.11 -3.20
C VAL A 129 -6.41 4.02 -4.35
N ARG A 130 -6.93 5.14 -4.84
CA ARG A 130 -7.86 5.15 -5.99
C ARG A 130 -7.24 4.65 -7.29
N ALA A 131 -5.91 4.72 -7.41
CA ALA A 131 -5.18 4.17 -8.54
C ALA A 131 -4.98 2.63 -8.45
N LEU A 132 -5.08 2.01 -7.26
CA LEU A 132 -4.96 0.55 -7.08
C LEU A 132 -5.80 -0.30 -8.06
N PRO A 133 -7.09 -0.01 -8.32
CA PRO A 133 -7.86 -0.75 -9.33
C PRO A 133 -7.33 -0.62 -10.76
N ALA A 134 -6.55 0.42 -11.08
CA ALA A 134 -5.86 0.49 -12.37
C ALA A 134 -4.64 -0.44 -12.41
N PHE A 135 -3.94 -0.61 -11.28
CA PHE A 135 -2.77 -1.51 -11.18
C PHE A 135 -3.16 -2.99 -11.22
N SER A 136 -4.27 -3.40 -10.60
CA SER A 136 -4.73 -4.80 -10.66
C SER A 136 -5.04 -5.26 -12.09
N ARG A 137 -5.49 -4.33 -12.96
CA ARG A 137 -5.77 -4.61 -14.38
C ARG A 137 -4.48 -4.78 -15.21
N GLY A 138 -3.37 -4.19 -14.78
CA GLY A 138 -2.08 -4.24 -15.47
C GLY A 138 -1.50 -5.65 -15.59
N ASN A 139 -1.88 -6.58 -14.71
CA ASN A 139 -1.43 -7.98 -14.75
C ASN A 139 -2.12 -8.82 -15.86
N GLY A 140 -3.12 -8.26 -16.55
CA GLY A 140 -3.90 -8.94 -17.59
C GLY A 140 -3.39 -8.77 -19.04
N GLN A 141 -2.27 -8.07 -19.26
CA GLN A 141 -1.65 -7.93 -20.59
C GLN A 141 -0.21 -8.45 -20.62
N ALA A 142 0.07 -9.57 -19.96
CA ALA A 142 1.08 -10.50 -20.46
C ALA A 142 0.35 -11.52 -21.34
N GLU A 143 0.04 -11.10 -22.57
CA GLU A 143 -0.48 -11.99 -23.61
C GLU A 143 0.52 -13.14 -23.79
N GLU A 144 0.02 -14.36 -23.58
CA GLU A 144 0.73 -15.61 -23.77
C GLU A 144 1.40 -15.66 -25.15
N PRO A 145 2.71 -15.94 -25.29
CA PRO A 145 3.20 -16.49 -26.54
C PRO A 145 2.59 -17.89 -26.66
N GLY A 146 1.51 -17.99 -27.44
CA GLY A 146 0.75 -19.22 -27.63
C GLY A 146 1.63 -20.40 -28.02
N PRO A 147 1.20 -21.65 -27.75
CA PRO A 147 1.96 -22.83 -28.10
C PRO A 147 2.11 -22.90 -29.62
N GLU A 148 3.31 -22.66 -30.15
CA GLU A 148 3.62 -22.88 -31.56
C GLU A 148 3.39 -24.36 -31.91
N PRO A 149 2.50 -24.69 -32.87
CA PRO A 149 2.49 -25.98 -33.52
C PRO A 149 3.14 -25.85 -34.92
N GLY A 150 4.20 -26.60 -35.17
CA GLY A 150 4.83 -26.68 -36.49
C GLY A 150 6.08 -27.52 -36.55
#